data_AF-A0A089LI10-F1
#
_entry.id   AF-A0A089LI10-F1
#
_cell.length_a   1.000
_cell.length_b   1.000
_cell.length_c   1.000
_cell.angle_alpha   90.00
_cell.angle_beta   90.00
_cell.angle_gamma   90.00
#
_symmetry.space_group_name_H-M   'P 1'
#
loop_
_entity.id
_entity.type
_entity.pdbx_description
1 polymer ?
#
loop_
_entity_poly.entity_id
_entity_poly.type
_entity_poly.pdbx_seq_one_letter_code
_entity_poly.pdbx_strand_id
1 'polypeptide(L)'
;MVKSVKILWISAVVVNFASIVFFFLLTNHWLTQGLIMDIISTVVLQMFGIPAAALIVASLCILKYNWKPSGWVGYTGALIIIAALLWIAGYMFFFAWLAI
;
A
#
# COMPACT_ATOMS: atom_id res chain seq x y z
N MET A 1 3.89 21.52 4.27
CA MET A 1 2.74 20.62 4.13
C MET A 1 1.77 20.88 5.26
N VAL A 2 0.48 20.99 4.97
CA VAL A 2 -0.57 21.13 5.98
C VAL A 2 -0.59 19.90 6.90
N LYS A 3 -0.78 20.10 8.22
CA LYS A 3 -0.77 19.01 9.21
C LYS A 3 -1.70 17.84 8.82
N SER A 4 -2.91 18.15 8.34
CA SER A 4 -3.90 17.15 7.94
C SER A 4 -3.41 16.25 6.79
N VAL A 5 -2.75 16.83 5.77
CA VAL A 5 -2.21 16.05 4.64
C VAL A 5 -1.07 15.14 5.10
N LYS A 6 -0.22 15.62 6.02
CA LYS A 6 0.86 14.80 6.59
C LYS A 6 0.32 13.61 7.38
N ILE A 7 -0.71 13.84 8.21
CA ILE A 7 -1.38 12.77 8.97
C ILE A 7 -2.01 11.75 8.02
N LEU A 8 -2.75 12.22 7.02
CA LEU A 8 -3.37 11.38 5.99
C LEU A 8 -2.34 10.49 5.29
N TRP A 9 -1.19 11.07 4.92
CA TRP A 9 -0.12 10.32 4.27
C TRP A 9 0.48 9.26 5.19
N ILE A 10 0.78 9.61 6.45
CA ILE A 10 1.29 8.63 7.42
C ILE A 10 0.28 7.50 7.63
N SER A 11 -1.01 7.81 7.77
CA SER A 11 -2.04 6.77 7.86
C SER A 11 -2.10 5.89 6.62
N ALA A 12 -1.97 6.45 5.41
CA ALA A 12 -1.97 5.68 4.18
C ALA A 12 -0.78 4.72 4.11
N VAL A 13 0.42 5.15 4.55
CA VAL A 13 1.60 4.29 4.64
C VAL A 13 1.37 3.14 5.63
N VAL A 14 0.83 3.43 6.82
CA VAL A 14 0.55 2.43 7.85
C VAL A 14 -0.49 1.41 7.38
N VAL A 15 -1.59 1.88 6.77
CA VAL A 15 -2.66 1.02 6.23
C VAL A 15 -2.12 0.12 5.12
N ASN A 16 -1.25 0.65 4.26
CA ASN A 16 -0.64 -0.11 3.16
C ASN A 16 0.38 -1.15 3.67
N PHE A 17 1.13 -0.83 4.72
CA PHE A 17 1.96 -1.83 5.40
C PHE A 17 1.11 -2.94 6.04
N ALA A 18 0.04 -2.57 6.74
CA ALA A 18 -0.88 -3.51 7.33
C ALA A 18 -1.52 -4.42 6.27
N SER A 19 -1.91 -3.90 5.11
CA SER A 19 -2.50 -4.70 4.04
C SER A 19 -1.54 -5.74 3.48
N ILE A 20 -0.24 -5.41 3.33
CA ILE A 20 0.77 -6.39 2.89
C ILE A 20 0.88 -7.52 3.92
N VAL A 21 1.03 -7.18 5.19
CA VAL A 21 1.17 -8.18 6.27
C VAL A 21 -0.07 -9.05 6.37
N PHE A 22 -1.26 -8.45 6.34
CA PHE A 22 -2.52 -9.16 6.45
C PHE A 22 -2.78 -10.07 5.25
N PHE A 23 -2.51 -9.58 4.04
CA PHE A 23 -2.58 -10.38 2.81
C PHE A 23 -1.65 -11.58 2.91
N PHE A 24 -0.39 -11.37 3.30
CA PHE A 24 0.59 -12.44 3.42
C PHE A 24 0.16 -13.50 4.44
N LEU A 25 -0.36 -13.08 5.61
CA LEU A 25 -0.82 -14.01 6.65
C LEU A 25 -2.05 -14.82 6.22
N LEU A 26 -2.99 -14.21 5.51
CA LEU A 26 -4.23 -14.87 5.08
C LEU A 26 -4.02 -15.81 3.89
N THR A 27 -3.19 -15.41 2.91
CA THR A 27 -2.96 -16.21 1.70
C THR A 27 -1.87 -17.27 1.88
N ASN A 28 -0.95 -17.14 2.86
CA ASN A 28 0.04 -18.18 3.17
C ASN A 28 -0.46 -19.20 4.21
N HIS A 29 -1.72 -19.62 4.14
CA HIS A 29 -2.13 -20.88 4.77
C HIS A 29 -1.55 -22.06 3.97
N TRP A 30 -0.23 -22.27 4.05
CA TRP A 30 0.55 -23.48 3.74
C TRP A 30 -0.13 -24.46 2.74
N LEU A 31 -0.35 -24.05 1.49
CA LEU A 31 -0.95 -24.87 0.41
C LEU A 31 -2.37 -25.43 0.68
N THR A 32 -3.04 -25.02 1.75
CA THR A 32 -4.38 -25.54 2.09
C THR A 32 -5.46 -25.09 1.09
N GLN A 33 -5.23 -24.01 0.36
CA GLN A 33 -6.17 -23.47 -0.64
C GLN A 33 -5.96 -24.03 -2.06
N GLY A 34 -4.92 -24.84 -2.27
CA GLY A 34 -4.59 -25.46 -3.55
C GLY A 34 -3.73 -24.58 -4.47
N LEU A 35 -3.03 -25.25 -5.40
CA LEU A 35 -1.97 -24.68 -6.26
C LEU A 35 -2.41 -23.45 -7.08
N ILE A 36 -3.71 -23.37 -7.44
CA ILE A 36 -4.27 -22.24 -8.21
C ILE A 36 -4.33 -20.96 -7.35
N MET A 37 -4.77 -21.05 -6.10
CA MET A 37 -4.83 -19.89 -5.20
C MET A 37 -3.45 -19.39 -4.80
N ASP A 38 -2.46 -20.28 -4.69
CA ASP A 38 -1.08 -19.91 -4.42
C ASP A 38 -0.47 -19.11 -5.60
N ILE A 39 -0.71 -19.54 -6.84
CA ILE A 39 -0.26 -18.80 -8.04
C ILE A 39 -0.92 -17.42 -8.07
N ILE A 40 -2.24 -17.34 -7.87
CA ILE A 40 -2.97 -16.07 -7.88
C ILE A 40 -2.45 -15.14 -6.79
N SER A 41 -2.26 -15.64 -5.57
CA SER A 41 -1.75 -14.86 -4.45
C SER A 41 -0.34 -14.35 -4.70
N THR A 42 0.51 -15.17 -5.32
CA THR A 42 1.87 -14.79 -5.72
C THR A 42 1.86 -13.69 -6.78
N VAL A 43 0.99 -13.80 -7.78
CA VAL A 43 0.83 -12.78 -8.83
C VAL A 43 0.32 -11.47 -8.23
N VAL A 44 -0.67 -11.51 -7.34
CA VAL A 44 -1.19 -10.33 -6.64
C VAL A 44 -0.09 -9.68 -5.79
N LEU A 45 0.71 -10.46 -5.07
CA LEU A 45 1.83 -9.95 -4.29
C LEU A 45 2.90 -9.28 -5.17
N GLN A 46 3.20 -9.86 -6.34
CA GLN A 46 4.15 -9.25 -7.28
C GLN A 46 3.61 -7.97 -7.92
N MET A 47 2.34 -7.97 -8.35
CA MET A 47 1.73 -6.82 -9.03
C MET A 47 1.37 -5.67 -8.09
N PHE A 48 1.02 -5.96 -6.83
CA PHE A 48 0.54 -4.95 -5.89
C PHE A 48 1.43 -4.80 -4.67
N GLY A 49 1.96 -5.90 -4.13
CA GLY A 49 2.86 -5.88 -2.96
C GLY A 49 4.22 -5.22 -3.25
N ILE A 50 4.83 -5.49 -4.40
CA ILE A 50 6.12 -4.85 -4.77
C ILE A 50 5.93 -3.34 -4.99
N PRO A 51 4.96 -2.86 -5.79
CA PRO A 51 4.72 -1.42 -5.94
C PRO A 51 4.32 -0.74 -4.62
N ALA A 52 3.55 -1.43 -3.77
CA ALA A 52 3.22 -0.96 -2.43
C ALA A 52 4.48 -0.72 -1.58
N ALA A 53 5.38 -1.70 -1.50
CA ALA A 53 6.63 -1.58 -0.76
C ALA A 53 7.50 -0.43 -1.31
N ALA A 54 7.60 -0.30 -2.64
CA ALA A 54 8.33 0.80 -3.27
C ALA A 54 7.73 2.18 -2.91
N LEU A 55 6.40 2.31 -2.94
CA LEU A 55 5.68 3.54 -2.56
C LEU A 55 5.81 3.86 -1.08
N ILE A 56 5.82 2.85 -0.20
CA ILE A 56 6.09 3.03 1.24
C ILE A 56 7.48 3.60 1.44
N VAL A 57 8.51 3.01 0.83
CA VAL A 57 9.90 3.49 0.95
C VAL A 57 10.03 4.92 0.42
N ALA A 58 9.48 5.19 -0.77
CA ALA A 58 9.48 6.53 -1.35
C ALA A 58 8.77 7.55 -0.43
N SER A 59 7.62 7.17 0.14
CA SER A 59 6.86 8.02 1.06
C SER A 59 7.64 8.30 2.35
N LEU A 60 8.29 7.29 2.94
CA LEU A 60 9.12 7.46 4.11
C LEU A 60 10.32 8.38 3.84
N CYS A 61 10.95 8.26 2.67
CA CYS A 61 12.00 9.19 2.24
C CYS A 61 11.47 10.63 2.15
N ILE A 62 10.35 10.86 1.45
CA ILE A 62 9.75 12.19 1.28
C ILE A 62 9.39 12.81 2.64
N LEU A 63 8.81 12.03 3.55
CA LEU A 63 8.45 12.47 4.89
C LEU A 63 9.69 12.76 5.75
N LYS A 64 10.74 11.93 5.66
CA LYS A 64 12.02 12.11 6.39
C LYS A 64 12.75 13.38 5.95
N TYR A 65 12.78 13.67 4.65
CA TYR A 65 13.41 14.88 4.11
C TYR A 65 12.55 16.15 4.27
N ASN A 66 11.42 16.07 4.98
CA ASN A 66 10.50 17.19 5.21
C ASN A 66 10.15 17.95 3.93
N TRP A 67 9.97 17.23 2.82
CA TRP A 67 9.64 17.85 1.55
C TRP A 67 8.41 18.73 1.68
N LYS A 68 8.54 19.99 1.27
CA LYS A 68 7.44 20.97 1.27
C LYS A 68 6.95 21.09 -0.18
N PRO A 69 5.74 20.64 -0.51
CA PRO A 69 5.19 20.83 -1.85
C PRO A 69 5.11 22.33 -2.16
N SER A 70 5.78 22.76 -3.23
CA SER A 70 5.74 24.15 -3.71
C SER A 70 4.56 24.33 -4.65
N GLY A 71 3.51 24.99 -4.17
CA GLY A 71 2.32 25.30 -4.97
C GLY A 71 1.36 24.12 -5.16
N TRP A 72 0.34 24.35 -5.98
CA TRP A 72 -0.79 23.44 -6.20
C TRP A 72 -0.34 22.09 -6.78
N VAL A 73 0.60 22.11 -7.75
CA VAL A 73 1.11 20.90 -8.41
C VAL A 73 1.76 19.94 -7.41
N GLY A 74 2.52 20.46 -6.43
CA GLY A 74 3.14 19.63 -5.40
C GLY A 74 2.11 18.99 -4.46
N TYR A 75 1.03 19.70 -4.13
CA TYR A 75 -0.05 19.14 -3.32
C TYR A 75 -0.85 18.07 -4.07
N THR A 76 -1.12 18.29 -5.37
CA THR A 76 -1.75 17.28 -6.21
C THR A 76 -0.90 16.02 -6.29
N GLY A 77 0.41 16.15 -6.47
CA GLY A 77 1.34 15.02 -6.44
C GLY A 77 1.30 14.24 -5.12
N ALA A 78 1.29 14.94 -3.98
CA ALA A 78 1.14 14.31 -2.67
C ALA A 78 -0.19 13.54 -2.55
N LEU A 79 -1.30 14.14 -2.99
CA LEU A 79 -2.61 13.50 -2.96
C LEU A 79 -2.69 12.27 -3.87
N ILE A 80 -2.05 12.30 -5.04
CA ILE A 80 -1.97 11.13 -5.94
C ILE A 80 -1.22 9.98 -5.27
N ILE A 81 -0.10 10.25 -4.59
CA ILE A 81 0.66 9.22 -3.86
C ILE A 81 -0.19 8.62 -2.75
N ILE A 82 -0.89 9.46 -1.98
CA ILE A 82 -1.79 9.01 -0.91
C ILE A 82 -2.93 8.16 -1.47
N ALA A 83 -3.57 8.61 -2.56
CA ALA A 83 -4.64 7.87 -3.22
C ALA A 83 -4.14 6.52 -3.74
N ALA A 84 -2.95 6.47 -4.34
CA ALA A 84 -2.34 5.22 -4.80
C ALA A 84 -2.06 4.25 -3.64
N LEU A 85 -1.50 4.74 -2.52
CA LEU A 85 -1.31 3.94 -1.31
C LEU A 85 -2.65 3.38 -0.78
N LEU A 86 -3.69 4.21 -0.68
CA LEU A 86 -4.99 3.75 -0.18
C LEU A 86 -5.65 2.77 -1.15
N TRP A 87 -5.55 3.01 -2.46
CA TRP A 87 -6.09 2.12 -3.49
C TRP A 87 -5.44 0.74 -3.45
N ILE A 88 -4.11 0.68 -3.42
CA ILE A 88 -3.39 -0.60 -3.36
C ILE A 88 -3.71 -1.34 -2.06
N ALA A 89 -3.77 -0.63 -0.93
CA ALA A 89 -4.11 -1.24 0.34
C ALA A 89 -5.53 -1.82 0.34
N GLY A 90 -6.50 -1.05 -0.18
CA GLY A 90 -7.89 -1.49 -0.34
C GLY A 90 -8.00 -2.73 -1.23
N TYR A 91 -7.25 -2.75 -2.34
CA TYR A 91 -7.21 -3.90 -3.24
C TYR A 91 -6.65 -5.16 -2.55
N MET A 92 -5.54 -5.03 -1.82
CA MET A 92 -4.95 -6.16 -1.09
C MET A 92 -5.88 -6.67 0.02
N PHE A 93 -6.53 -5.78 0.77
CA PHE A 93 -7.51 -6.20 1.79
C PHE A 93 -8.73 -6.89 1.17
N PHE A 94 -9.28 -6.33 0.09
CA PHE A 94 -10.42 -6.93 -0.61
C PHE A 94 -10.10 -8.32 -1.15
N PHE A 95 -8.92 -8.48 -1.75
CA PHE A 95 -8.49 -9.78 -2.26
C PHE A 95 -8.23 -10.77 -1.13
N ALA A 96 -7.59 -10.33 -0.05
CA ALA A 96 -7.37 -11.16 1.14
C ALA A 96 -8.70 -11.62 1.76
N TRP A 97 -9.74 -10.77 1.75
CA TRP A 97 -11.09 -11.14 2.20
C TRP A 97 -11.73 -12.20 1.30
N LEU A 98 -11.61 -12.06 -0.03
CA LEU A 98 -12.12 -13.06 -0.98
C LEU A 98 -11.40 -14.41 -0.90
N ALA A 99 -10.17 -14.42 -0.37
CA ALA A 99 -9.38 -15.63 -0.19
C ALA A 99 -9.73 -16.39 1.10
N ILE A 100 -10.53 -15.84 2.02
CA ILE A 100 -11.03 -16.53 3.22
C ILE A 100 -12.26 -17.35 2.86
#